data_AF-A0A958J7F1-F1
#
_entry.id   AF-A0A958J7F1-F1
#
_cell.length_a   1.000
_cell.length_b   1.000
_cell.length_c   1.000
_cell.angle_alpha   90.00
_cell.angle_beta   90.00
_cell.angle_gamma   90.00
#
_symmetry.space_group_name_H-M   'P 1'
#
loop_
_entity.id
_entity.type
_entity.pdbx_description
1 polymer ?
#
loop_
_entity_poly.entity_id
_entity_poly.type
_entity_poly.pdbx_seq_one_letter_code
_entity_poly.pdbx_strand_id
1 'polypeptide(L)'
;MNDLFTRVCELQNLKIAFERVAENHGCRGSDGVTISEFHRSLNANLQELGFDLAQQRYHPWPLLRFPIPKRAGGQSIANDWELPTESEVERPKFRFLSVPTVRDRVAQSAVFLAT
;
A
#
# COMPACT_ATOMS: atom_id res chain seq x y z
N MET A 1 -1.84 -21.25 -25.57
CA MET A 1 -3.07 -20.80 -24.89
C MET A 1 -2.62 -20.13 -23.61
N ASN A 2 -2.34 -18.82 -23.66
CA ASN A 2 -1.80 -18.05 -22.54
C ASN A 2 -2.97 -17.42 -21.80
N ASP A 3 -3.41 -18.07 -20.72
CA ASP A 3 -4.44 -17.54 -19.85
C ASP A 3 -3.90 -16.33 -19.06
N LEU A 4 -4.73 -15.28 -18.92
CA LEU A 4 -4.40 -14.09 -18.13
C LEU A 4 -4.02 -14.48 -16.70
N PHE A 5 -4.78 -15.42 -16.11
CA PHE A 5 -4.58 -15.84 -14.74
C PHE A 5 -3.24 -16.55 -14.53
N THR A 6 -2.83 -17.41 -15.47
CA THR A 6 -1.51 -18.05 -15.45
C THR A 6 -0.39 -17.03 -15.41
N ARG A 7 -0.47 -15.97 -16.24
CA ARG A 7 0.52 -14.88 -16.25
C ARG A 7 0.56 -14.09 -14.94
N VAL A 8 -0.58 -13.91 -14.28
CA VAL A 8 -0.62 -13.26 -12.94
C VAL A 8 0.09 -14.11 -11.89
N CYS A 9 -0.02 -15.44 -11.98
CA CYS A 9 0.59 -16.38 -11.02
C CYS A 9 2.08 -16.63 -11.27
N GLU A 10 2.63 -16.23 -12.42
CA GLU A 10 4.03 -16.45 -12.76
C GLU A 10 4.97 -15.67 -11.84
N LEU A 11 5.97 -16.38 -11.30
CA LEU A 11 6.96 -15.82 -10.38
C LEU A 11 7.69 -14.59 -10.97
N GLN A 12 7.95 -14.58 -12.27
CA GLN A 12 8.61 -13.45 -12.93
C GLN A 12 7.72 -12.19 -12.93
N ASN A 13 6.43 -12.35 -13.24
CA ASN A 13 5.48 -11.23 -13.18
C ASN A 13 5.33 -10.71 -11.73
N LEU A 14 5.23 -11.61 -10.75
CA LEU A 14 5.16 -11.27 -9.34
C LEU A 14 6.42 -10.52 -8.84
N LYS A 15 7.60 -10.83 -9.38
CA LYS A 15 8.84 -10.09 -9.08
C LYS A 15 8.79 -8.66 -9.59
N ILE A 16 8.41 -8.46 -10.85
CA ILE A 16 8.28 -7.13 -11.46
C ILE A 16 7.19 -6.33 -10.72
N ALA A 17 6.10 -6.98 -10.33
CA ALA A 17 5.05 -6.36 -9.52
C ALA A 17 5.58 -5.91 -8.15
N PHE A 18 6.39 -6.73 -7.49
CA PHE A 18 7.01 -6.36 -6.21
C PHE A 18 7.96 -5.16 -6.36
N GLU A 19 8.79 -5.12 -7.40
CA GLU A 19 9.71 -4.00 -7.65
C GLU A 19 8.96 -2.67 -7.75
N ARG A 20 7.86 -2.62 -8.53
CA ARG A 20 6.98 -1.45 -8.59
C ARG A 20 6.38 -1.07 -7.23
N VAL A 21 5.98 -2.05 -6.43
CA VAL A 21 5.43 -1.78 -5.07
C VAL A 21 6.52 -1.23 -4.16
N ALA A 22 7.76 -1.70 -4.29
CA ALA A 22 8.91 -1.24 -3.52
C ALA A 22 9.30 0.21 -3.87
N GLU A 23 9.26 0.58 -5.16
CA GLU A 23 9.53 1.94 -5.65
C GLU A 23 8.55 2.99 -5.10
N ASN A 24 7.30 2.58 -4.82
CA ASN A 24 6.30 3.48 -4.24
C ASN A 24 6.55 3.83 -2.78
N HIS A 25 7.50 3.18 -2.10
CA HIS A 25 7.87 3.40 -0.69
C HIS A 25 6.67 3.46 0.28
N GLY A 26 5.62 2.71 -0.01
CA GLY A 26 4.38 2.73 0.78
C GLY A 26 4.53 2.07 2.16
N CYS A 27 3.66 2.44 3.09
CA CYS A 27 3.65 1.89 4.44
C CYS A 27 3.19 0.42 4.50
N ARG A 28 3.37 -0.21 5.66
CA ARG A 28 2.90 -1.57 5.96
C ARG A 28 1.37 -1.64 6.00
N GLY A 29 0.82 -2.83 5.72
CA GLY A 29 -0.61 -3.09 5.85
C GLY A 29 -1.01 -3.53 7.25
N SER A 30 -2.17 -4.18 7.33
CA SER A 30 -2.75 -4.70 8.58
C SER A 30 -1.98 -5.89 9.17
N ASP A 31 -1.24 -6.63 8.33
CA ASP A 31 -0.35 -7.73 8.70
C ASP A 31 0.92 -7.25 9.42
N GLY A 32 1.20 -5.95 9.41
CA GLY A 32 2.38 -5.37 10.03
C GLY A 32 3.67 -5.57 9.23
N VAL A 33 3.62 -6.23 8.08
CA VAL A 33 4.81 -6.55 7.27
C VAL A 33 5.22 -5.33 6.45
N THR A 34 6.47 -4.91 6.63
CA THR A 34 7.10 -3.84 5.84
C THR A 34 7.62 -4.35 4.50
N ILE A 35 7.87 -3.44 3.56
CA ILE A 35 8.49 -3.78 2.27
C ILE A 35 9.87 -4.43 2.49
N SER A 36 10.66 -3.90 3.44
CA SER A 36 11.98 -4.46 3.78
C SER A 36 11.88 -5.87 4.35
N GLU A 37 10.91 -6.15 5.22
CA GLU A 37 10.64 -7.50 5.72
C GLU A 37 10.25 -8.46 4.61
N PHE A 38 9.33 -8.03 3.74
CA PHE A 38 8.90 -8.83 2.60
C PHE A 38 10.07 -9.13 1.64
N HIS A 39 10.97 -8.15 1.44
CA HIS A 39 12.15 -8.29 0.59
C HIS A 39 13.18 -9.29 1.14
N ARG A 40 13.35 -9.39 2.47
CA ARG A 40 14.30 -10.33 3.09
C ARG A 40 14.01 -11.79 2.69
N SER A 41 12.75 -12.13 2.51
CA SER A 41 12.29 -13.46 2.11
C SER A 41 11.58 -13.43 0.75
N LEU A 42 12.04 -12.55 -0.17
CA LEU A 42 11.34 -12.23 -1.41
C LEU A 42 10.91 -13.48 -2.20
N ASN A 43 11.83 -14.38 -2.53
CA ASN A 43 11.50 -15.55 -3.34
C ASN A 43 10.47 -16.46 -2.65
N ALA A 44 10.60 -16.70 -1.34
CA ALA A 44 9.66 -17.53 -0.60
C ALA A 44 8.26 -16.90 -0.57
N ASN A 45 8.18 -15.61 -0.26
CA ASN A 45 6.92 -14.87 -0.20
C ASN A 45 6.20 -14.83 -1.57
N LEU A 46 6.94 -14.64 -2.66
CA LEU A 46 6.37 -14.63 -4.00
C LEU A 46 5.96 -16.02 -4.49
N GLN A 47 6.72 -17.07 -4.13
CA GLN A 47 6.36 -18.45 -4.43
C GLN A 47 5.08 -18.85 -3.70
N GLU A 48 4.97 -18.51 -2.41
CA GLU A 48 3.75 -18.74 -1.62
C GLU A 48 2.56 -17.99 -2.20
N LEU A 49 2.74 -16.71 -2.56
CA LEU A 49 1.69 -15.91 -3.19
C LEU A 49 1.25 -16.52 -4.53
N GLY A 50 2.19 -16.87 -5.41
CA GLY A 50 1.88 -17.49 -6.70
C GLY A 50 1.18 -18.83 -6.55
N PHE A 51 1.59 -19.65 -5.58
CA PHE A 51 0.93 -20.92 -5.26
C PHE A 51 -0.50 -20.71 -4.76
N ASP A 52 -0.71 -19.79 -3.82
CA ASP A 52 -2.04 -19.49 -3.29
C ASP A 52 -2.98 -18.91 -4.34
N LEU A 53 -2.46 -18.08 -5.26
CA LEU A 53 -3.23 -17.58 -6.40
C LEU A 53 -3.63 -18.76 -7.32
N ALA A 54 -2.66 -19.58 -7.75
CA ALA A 54 -2.90 -20.71 -8.64
C ALA A 54 -3.90 -21.74 -8.05
N GLN A 55 -3.86 -21.95 -6.74
CA GLN A 55 -4.76 -22.86 -6.02
C GLN A 55 -6.10 -22.22 -5.62
N GLN A 56 -6.36 -20.96 -6.00
CA GLN A 56 -7.54 -20.20 -5.60
C GLN A 56 -7.73 -20.10 -4.07
N ARG A 57 -6.62 -20.13 -3.32
CA ARG A 57 -6.58 -20.01 -1.85
C ARG A 57 -6.28 -18.60 -1.38
N TYR A 58 -5.87 -17.72 -2.28
CA TYR A 58 -5.61 -16.31 -1.98
C TYR A 58 -6.86 -15.62 -1.44
N HIS A 59 -6.73 -15.02 -0.26
CA HIS A 59 -7.73 -14.15 0.34
C HIS A 59 -7.04 -12.84 0.75
N PRO A 60 -7.51 -11.68 0.25
CA PRO A 60 -6.91 -10.41 0.58
C PRO A 60 -7.14 -10.08 2.06
N TRP A 61 -6.15 -9.44 2.68
CA TRP A 61 -6.26 -9.04 4.07
C TRP A 61 -7.14 -7.81 4.25
N PRO A 62 -7.70 -7.60 5.46
CA PRO A 62 -8.40 -6.37 5.79
C PRO A 62 -7.50 -5.14 5.57
N LEU A 63 -8.05 -4.07 5.04
CA LEU A 63 -7.29 -2.85 4.77
C LEU A 63 -6.98 -2.10 6.08
N LEU A 64 -5.74 -1.65 6.24
CA LEU A 64 -5.33 -0.80 7.36
C LEU A 64 -5.87 0.61 7.16
N ARG A 65 -6.60 1.15 8.14
CA ARG A 65 -7.04 2.56 8.14
C ARG A 65 -5.95 3.45 8.72
N PHE A 66 -5.35 4.28 7.87
CA PHE A 66 -4.27 5.17 8.25
C PHE A 66 -4.73 6.64 8.22
N PRO A 67 -4.75 7.35 9.37
CA PRO A 67 -5.12 8.76 9.41
C PRO A 67 -3.99 9.63 8.87
N ILE A 68 -4.30 10.48 7.88
CA ILE A 68 -3.39 11.49 7.35
C ILE A 68 -3.99 12.87 7.59
N PRO A 69 -3.27 13.79 8.23
CA PRO A 69 -3.74 15.16 8.36
C PRO A 69 -3.92 15.78 6.98
N LYS A 70 -5.07 16.41 6.74
CA LYS A 70 -5.22 17.27 5.55
C LYS A 70 -4.29 18.47 5.74
N ARG A 71 -3.61 18.89 4.68
CA ARG A 71 -2.95 20.20 4.68
C ARG A 71 -4.03 21.24 4.96
N ALA A 72 -3.82 22.10 5.96
CA ALA A 72 -4.68 23.25 6.16
C ALA A 72 -4.65 24.09 4.88
N GLY A 73 -5.81 24.28 4.26
CA GLY A 73 -5.91 25.11 3.07
C GLY A 73 -5.66 26.55 3.46
N GLY A 74 -4.54 27.13 3.01
CA GLY A 74 -4.40 28.57 2.85
C GLY A 74 -4.33 29.43 4.11
N GLN A 75 -3.67 28.99 5.19
CA GLN A 75 -3.09 29.99 6.10
C GLN A 75 -1.79 30.49 5.49
N SER A 76 -1.93 31.51 4.62
CA SER A 76 -0.87 32.50 4.53
C SER A 76 -0.50 32.85 5.96
N ILE A 77 0.78 32.67 6.27
CA ILE A 77 1.43 33.27 7.43
C ILE A 77 1.14 34.77 7.32
N ALA A 78 0.04 35.21 7.94
CA ALA A 78 -0.24 36.61 8.12
C ALA A 78 0.86 37.10 9.05
N ASN A 79 1.46 38.21 8.64
CA ASN A 79 2.40 38.92 9.47
C ASN A 79 1.73 39.28 10.80
N ASP A 80 2.58 39.42 11.81
CA ASP A 80 2.33 40.01 13.12
C ASP A 80 1.98 39.05 14.27
N TRP A 81 2.68 39.34 15.37
CA TRP A 81 2.96 38.55 16.56
C TRP A 81 1.73 38.39 17.49
N GLU A 82 0.55 38.09 16.95
CA GLU A 82 -0.65 37.88 17.75
C GLU A 82 -0.85 36.39 18.08
N LEU A 83 -0.92 36.08 19.38
CA LEU A 83 -1.26 34.74 19.87
C LEU A 83 -2.72 34.43 19.53
N PRO A 84 -3.01 33.29 18.88
CA PRO A 84 -4.38 32.92 18.54
C PRO A 84 -5.18 32.68 19.82
N THR A 85 -6.44 33.14 19.82
CA THR A 85 -7.37 32.92 20.94
C THR A 85 -7.69 31.43 21.06
N GLU A 86 -7.84 30.91 22.28
CA GLU A 86 -8.06 29.46 22.55
C GLU A 86 -9.28 28.86 21.81
N SER A 87 -10.22 29.71 21.38
CA SER A 87 -11.41 29.35 20.59
C SER A 87 -11.15 29.07 19.10
N GLU A 88 -9.98 29.40 18.56
CA GLU A 88 -9.66 29.31 17.12
C GLU A 88 -8.75 28.14 16.74
N VAL A 89 -8.37 27.28 17.69
CA VAL A 89 -7.57 26.07 17.39
C VAL A 89 -8.47 25.03 16.69
N GLU A 90 -8.66 25.19 15.38
CA GLU A 90 -9.42 24.28 14.55
C GLU A 90 -8.80 22.88 14.64
N ARG A 91 -9.57 21.87 15.09
CA ARG A 91 -9.08 20.49 15.19
C ARG A 91 -8.56 20.03 13.83
N PRO A 92 -7.39 19.37 13.76
CA PRO A 92 -6.84 18.92 12.48
C PRO A 92 -7.82 17.98 11.78
N LYS A 93 -8.27 18.37 10.59
CA LYS A 93 -9.16 17.53 9.77
C LYS A 93 -8.33 16.42 9.14
N PHE A 94 -8.64 15.17 9.46
CA PHE A 94 -7.97 14.00 8.88
C PHE A 94 -8.67 13.51 7.60
N ARG A 95 -7.89 12.88 6.72
CA ARG A 95 -8.39 11.92 5.72
C ARG A 95 -7.87 10.54 6.10
N PHE A 96 -8.67 9.50 5.90
CA PHE A 96 -8.24 8.13 6.15
C PHE A 96 -7.86 7.49 4.82
N LEU A 97 -6.65 6.93 4.74
CA LEU A 97 -6.27 6.03 3.66
C LEU A 97 -6.56 4.60 4.06
N SER A 98 -6.96 3.78 3.09
CA SER A 98 -7.06 2.34 3.23
C SER A 98 -5.83 1.70 2.59
N VAL A 99 -4.96 1.13 3.41
CA VAL A 99 -3.66 0.59 3.01
C VAL A 99 -3.72 -0.94 2.97
N PRO A 100 -3.58 -1.59 1.79
CA PRO A 100 -3.47 -3.05 1.70
C PRO A 100 -2.12 -3.54 2.22
N THR A 101 -2.00 -4.85 2.45
CA THR A 101 -0.70 -5.47 2.78
C THR A 101 0.28 -5.37 1.62
N VAL A 102 1.57 -5.61 1.89
CA VAL A 102 2.56 -5.69 0.81
C VAL A 102 2.17 -6.80 -0.16
N ARG A 103 1.80 -7.97 0.37
CA ARG A 103 1.33 -9.13 -0.40
C ARG A 103 0.18 -8.77 -1.35
N ASP A 104 -0.86 -8.10 -0.83
CA ASP A 104 -2.04 -7.76 -1.64
C ASP A 104 -1.72 -6.71 -2.70
N ARG A 105 -0.83 -5.75 -2.40
CA ARG A 105 -0.35 -4.78 -3.38
C ARG A 105 0.41 -5.46 -4.51
N VAL A 106 1.26 -6.45 -4.21
CA VAL A 106 1.96 -7.23 -5.25
C VAL A 106 0.94 -7.94 -6.14
N ALA A 107 -0.09 -8.58 -5.57
CA ALA A 107 -1.13 -9.25 -6.36
C ALA A 107 -1.89 -8.26 -7.27
N GLN A 108 -2.29 -7.09 -6.74
CA GLN A 108 -2.95 -6.04 -7.51
C GLN A 108 -2.06 -5.50 -8.64
N SER A 109 -0.78 -5.24 -8.35
CA SER A 109 0.19 -4.81 -9.35
C SER A 109 0.46 -5.89 -10.41
N ALA A 110 0.46 -7.17 -10.04
CA ALA A 110 0.64 -8.28 -10.98
C ALA A 110 -0.53 -8.41 -11.96
N VAL A 111 -1.76 -8.18 -11.50
CA VAL A 111 -2.94 -8.08 -12.37
C VAL A 111 -2.80 -6.92 -13.33
N PHE A 112 -2.44 -5.73 -12.83
CA PHE A 112 -2.22 -4.54 -13.66
C PHE A 112 -1.14 -4.74 -14.71
N LEU A 113 -0.11 -5.55 -14.43
CA LEU A 113 0.96 -5.87 -15.38
C LEU A 113 0.58 -6.93 -16.41
N ALA A 114 -0.38 -7.79 -16.09
CA ALA A 114 -0.81 -8.87 -16.98
C ALA A 114 -1.92 -8.41 -17.94
N THR A 115 -2.66 -7.35 -17.63
CA THR A 115 -3.66 -6.72 -18.51
C THR A 115 -3.02 -5.82 -19.54
#